data_AF-A0A0V1PZE6-F1
#
_entry.id   AF-A0A0V1PZE6-F1
#
_cell.length_a   1.000
_cell.length_b   1.000
_cell.length_c   1.000
_cell.angle_alpha   90.00
_cell.angle_beta   90.00
_cell.angle_gamma   90.00
#
_symmetry.space_group_name_H-M   'P 1'
#
loop_
_entity.id
_entity.type
_entity.pdbx_description
1 polymer ?
#
loop_
_entity_poly.entity_id
_entity_poly.type
_entity_poly.pdbx_seq_one_letter_code
_entity_poly.pdbx_strand_id
1 'polypeptide(L)'
;MLTLQRTFVRSTIPCAIGSVRFNSSIPGTSAKQSPFKISTTLIKDSDREKHDDKEFITHPLFPHPVFKGEECERVQVEHREPQSRGDRIAFKGIQLVRGSFDFVTGYKKPRNEKEEEHGFKGTRYEMTEPKWLTRCIFLESIAGVPGMVAAFIRHLHSLRLLRRDKAWIETLLDEAYNERMHLLTFIKLGRPSWFTRSIIYIGQGVFCNLFFMCYLINPRYCHRFVGYLEEEAVSTYTHLLNELKMGKLKEFDNIQIPAISWQYWPELDEKSTFTDLILRIRADEAKHREVNHTLANLNQKGDRNPFALQIKDTDKKQPTNGLETHKGTGWDRDDLIL
;
A
#
# COMPACT_ATOMS: atom_id res chain seq x y z
N MET A 1 -40.70 -40.52 -90.40
CA MET A 1 -40.11 -39.34 -89.74
C MET A 1 -40.40 -39.46 -88.25
N LEU A 2 -39.36 -39.72 -87.44
CA LEU A 2 -39.27 -39.63 -85.95
C LEU A 2 -40.25 -40.52 -85.15
N THR A 3 -39.90 -41.74 -84.72
CA THR A 3 -38.87 -42.21 -83.74
C THR A 3 -39.17 -41.85 -82.28
N LEU A 4 -39.62 -42.87 -81.53
CA LEU A 4 -39.75 -42.93 -80.07
C LEU A 4 -38.37 -42.77 -79.38
N GLN A 5 -38.29 -41.95 -78.33
CA GLN A 5 -37.13 -41.91 -77.44
C GLN A 5 -37.54 -42.20 -75.99
N ARG A 6 -36.99 -43.31 -75.47
CA ARG A 6 -37.08 -43.78 -74.09
C ARG A 6 -36.21 -42.91 -73.17
N THR A 7 -36.76 -42.55 -72.03
CA THR A 7 -36.09 -41.95 -70.88
C THR A 7 -35.18 -42.98 -70.20
N PHE A 8 -33.89 -42.66 -70.04
CA PHE A 8 -32.94 -43.40 -69.21
C PHE A 8 -32.44 -42.45 -68.12
N VAL A 9 -32.72 -42.79 -66.85
CA VAL A 9 -32.20 -42.12 -65.67
C VAL A 9 -30.81 -42.70 -65.38
N ARG A 10 -29.78 -41.84 -65.34
CA ARG A 10 -28.40 -42.22 -64.98
C ARG A 10 -28.12 -41.75 -63.55
N SER A 11 -27.91 -42.69 -62.63
CA SER A 11 -27.39 -42.41 -61.29
C SER A 11 -25.89 -42.16 -61.38
N THR A 12 -25.43 -41.01 -60.92
CA THR A 12 -24.00 -40.70 -60.75
C THR A 12 -23.65 -40.72 -59.27
N ILE A 13 -22.81 -41.69 -58.89
CA ILE A 13 -22.08 -41.71 -57.62
C ILE A 13 -20.80 -40.88 -57.81
N PRO A 14 -20.49 -39.85 -57.00
CA PRO A 14 -19.18 -39.23 -57.02
C PRO A 14 -18.24 -39.87 -56.00
N CYS A 15 -17.06 -40.20 -56.51
CA CYS A 15 -15.87 -40.70 -55.84
C CYS A 15 -15.30 -39.69 -54.84
N ALA A 16 -14.73 -40.19 -53.74
CA ALA A 16 -14.11 -39.42 -52.67
C ALA A 16 -12.79 -38.75 -53.11
N ILE A 17 -12.61 -37.48 -52.76
CA ILE A 17 -11.30 -36.84 -52.64
C ILE A 17 -11.23 -36.26 -51.22
N GLY A 18 -10.58 -36.99 -50.31
CA GLY A 18 -10.35 -36.55 -48.95
C GLY A 18 -9.32 -35.41 -48.93
N SER A 19 -9.77 -34.19 -48.69
CA SER A 19 -8.88 -33.08 -48.35
C SER A 19 -8.38 -33.24 -46.91
N VAL A 20 -7.09 -33.55 -46.75
CA VAL A 20 -6.42 -33.48 -45.45
C VAL A 20 -6.40 -32.02 -45.00
N ARG A 21 -7.27 -31.65 -44.06
CA ARG A 21 -7.14 -30.38 -43.33
C ARG A 21 -6.00 -30.54 -42.33
N PHE A 22 -4.87 -29.90 -42.59
CA PHE A 22 -3.85 -29.67 -41.58
C PHE A 22 -4.44 -28.75 -40.51
N ASN A 23 -4.76 -29.33 -39.36
CA ASN A 23 -5.18 -28.60 -38.18
C ASN A 23 -3.91 -28.07 -37.50
N SER A 24 -3.48 -26.86 -37.83
CA SER A 24 -2.36 -26.19 -37.15
C SER A 24 -2.83 -25.56 -35.84
N SER A 25 -3.31 -26.39 -34.91
CA SER A 25 -3.45 -26.00 -33.50
C SER A 25 -2.09 -26.20 -32.83
N ILE A 26 -1.29 -25.13 -32.77
CA ILE A 26 -0.14 -25.06 -31.87
C ILE A 26 -0.72 -25.16 -30.44
N PRO A 27 -0.37 -26.17 -29.64
CA PRO A 27 -0.80 -26.21 -28.25
C PRO A 27 -0.13 -25.04 -27.54
N GLY A 28 -0.93 -24.08 -27.08
CA GLY A 28 -0.45 -23.01 -26.22
C GLY A 28 0.20 -23.64 -25.00
N THR A 29 1.52 -23.53 -24.91
CA THR A 29 2.27 -23.89 -23.71
C THR A 29 1.88 -22.90 -22.62
N SER A 30 0.88 -23.27 -21.80
CA SER A 30 0.69 -22.66 -20.49
C SER A 30 1.95 -22.93 -19.67
N ALA A 31 2.91 -22.01 -19.74
CA ALA A 31 4.12 -22.06 -18.93
C ALA A 31 3.70 -22.22 -17.46
N LYS A 32 4.00 -23.40 -16.86
CA LYS A 32 3.74 -23.66 -15.45
C LYS A 32 4.43 -22.57 -14.64
N GLN A 33 3.66 -21.67 -14.05
CA GLN A 33 4.20 -20.61 -13.21
C GLN A 33 4.94 -21.25 -12.02
N SER A 34 6.15 -20.78 -11.74
CA SER A 34 6.94 -21.29 -10.61
C SER A 34 6.13 -21.16 -9.32
N PRO A 35 6.06 -22.21 -8.48
CA PRO A 35 5.33 -22.16 -7.23
C PRO A 35 5.95 -21.13 -6.25
N PHE A 36 7.23 -20.76 -6.45
CA PHE A 36 7.95 -19.78 -5.63
C PHE A 36 7.94 -18.36 -6.21
N LYS A 37 6.93 -18.02 -7.02
CA LYS A 37 6.82 -16.69 -7.62
C LYS A 37 6.19 -15.70 -6.64
N ILE A 38 6.94 -14.65 -6.31
CA ILE A 38 6.39 -13.45 -5.64
C ILE A 38 5.48 -12.75 -6.66
N SER A 39 4.17 -12.83 -6.43
CA SER A 39 3.17 -12.24 -7.32
C SER A 39 1.82 -12.12 -6.63
N THR A 40 0.96 -11.30 -7.22
CA THR A 40 -0.43 -11.08 -6.84
C THR A 40 -1.25 -11.06 -8.12
N THR A 41 -2.40 -11.71 -8.13
CA THR A 41 -3.34 -11.63 -9.26
C THR A 41 -4.46 -10.65 -8.92
N LEU A 42 -4.87 -9.81 -9.87
CA LEU A 42 -6.04 -8.96 -9.66
C LEU A 42 -7.30 -9.82 -9.52
N ILE A 43 -8.17 -9.42 -8.60
CA ILE A 43 -9.48 -10.02 -8.42
C ILE A 43 -10.44 -9.34 -9.39
N LYS A 44 -11.00 -10.14 -10.31
CA LYS A 44 -12.02 -9.68 -11.27
C LYS A 44 -13.31 -9.33 -10.55
N ASP A 45 -14.06 -8.37 -11.07
CA ASP A 45 -15.32 -7.91 -10.46
C ASP A 45 -16.30 -9.05 -10.21
N SER A 46 -16.40 -10.01 -11.14
CA SER A 46 -17.27 -11.20 -11.02
C SER A 46 -16.94 -12.13 -9.84
N ASP A 47 -15.73 -12.05 -9.31
CA ASP A 47 -15.28 -12.86 -8.16
C ASP A 47 -15.19 -12.04 -6.87
N ARG A 48 -15.42 -10.71 -6.91
CA ARG A 48 -15.39 -9.87 -5.71
C ARG A 48 -16.52 -10.21 -4.74
N GLU A 49 -17.74 -10.41 -5.24
CA GLU A 49 -18.90 -10.78 -4.41
C GLU A 49 -18.67 -12.10 -3.64
N LYS A 50 -17.90 -13.04 -4.21
CA LYS A 50 -17.58 -14.33 -3.57
C LYS A 50 -16.58 -14.21 -2.42
N HIS A 51 -15.86 -13.09 -2.36
CA HIS A 51 -14.82 -12.80 -1.36
C HIS A 51 -15.14 -11.54 -0.56
N ASP A 52 -16.39 -11.10 -0.62
CA ASP A 52 -16.88 -9.98 0.14
C ASP A 52 -17.13 -10.40 1.60
N ASP A 53 -16.58 -9.64 2.53
CA ASP A 53 -16.67 -9.88 3.99
C ASP A 53 -17.50 -8.77 4.66
N LYS A 54 -18.42 -8.17 3.91
CA LYS A 54 -19.41 -7.18 4.37
C LYS A 54 -20.07 -7.51 5.70
N GLU A 55 -20.29 -8.79 5.99
CA GLU A 55 -20.88 -9.23 7.26
C GLU A 55 -20.01 -8.95 8.50
N PHE A 56 -18.69 -8.81 8.32
CA PHE A 56 -17.73 -8.52 9.39
C PHE A 56 -17.34 -7.05 9.48
N ILE A 57 -17.95 -6.19 8.66
CA ILE A 57 -17.70 -4.75 8.68
C ILE A 57 -18.36 -4.17 9.93
N THR A 58 -17.56 -3.46 10.72
CA THR A 58 -17.98 -2.79 11.96
C THR A 58 -17.65 -1.31 11.88
N HIS A 59 -18.26 -0.50 12.75
CA HIS A 59 -17.89 0.91 12.87
C HIS A 59 -16.39 1.03 13.20
N PRO A 60 -15.62 1.89 12.50
CA PRO A 60 -14.20 2.01 12.75
C PRO A 60 -13.95 2.49 14.19
N LEU A 61 -13.08 1.76 14.91
CA LEU A 61 -12.72 2.10 16.28
C LEU A 61 -12.05 3.48 16.36
N PHE A 62 -11.26 3.80 15.33
CA PHE A 62 -10.65 5.10 15.11
C PHE A 62 -11.27 5.72 13.86
N PRO A 63 -12.19 6.70 14.02
CA PRO A 63 -12.78 7.39 12.88
C PRO A 63 -11.71 8.15 12.09
N HIS A 64 -11.70 7.98 10.77
CA HIS A 64 -10.73 8.64 9.90
C HIS A 64 -10.98 10.17 9.86
N PRO A 65 -9.93 11.00 10.01
CA PRO A 65 -10.04 12.45 9.94
C PRO A 65 -10.31 12.93 8.51
N VAL A 66 -11.19 13.92 8.34
CA VAL A 66 -11.53 14.38 6.99
C VAL A 66 -10.35 15.11 6.33
N PHE A 67 -9.86 14.58 5.20
CA PHE A 67 -8.86 15.18 4.32
C PHE A 67 -9.48 15.71 3.03
N LYS A 68 -9.44 17.02 2.81
CA LYS A 68 -9.99 17.59 1.58
C LYS A 68 -9.18 17.15 0.37
N GLY A 69 -9.83 16.95 -0.78
CA GLY A 69 -9.16 16.51 -2.03
C GLY A 69 -7.93 17.34 -2.38
N GLU A 70 -8.06 18.67 -2.33
CA GLU A 70 -6.94 19.58 -2.59
C GLU A 70 -5.78 19.43 -1.59
N GLU A 71 -6.05 19.07 -0.33
CA GLU A 71 -5.01 18.83 0.68
C GLU A 71 -4.25 17.55 0.36
N CYS A 72 -4.96 16.47 -0.01
CA CYS A 72 -4.36 15.22 -0.44
C CYS A 72 -3.51 15.39 -1.71
N GLU A 73 -3.94 16.23 -2.66
CA GLU A 73 -3.17 16.51 -3.87
C GLU A 73 -1.87 17.27 -3.57
N ARG A 74 -1.91 18.20 -2.60
CA ARG A 74 -0.75 19.00 -2.18
C ARG A 74 0.33 18.22 -1.42
N VAL A 75 0.06 16.98 -1.00
CA VAL A 75 1.05 16.13 -0.32
C VAL A 75 2.28 15.93 -1.23
N GLN A 76 3.45 16.26 -0.69
CA GLN A 76 4.73 16.13 -1.39
C GLN A 76 5.64 15.07 -0.75
N VAL A 77 6.57 14.58 -1.57
CA VAL A 77 7.71 13.81 -1.08
C VAL A 77 8.66 14.80 -0.40
N GLU A 78 8.83 14.65 0.90
CA GLU A 78 9.73 15.47 1.72
C GLU A 78 10.73 14.54 2.42
N HIS A 79 11.92 15.07 2.74
CA HIS A 79 12.97 14.32 3.41
C HIS A 79 13.45 15.07 4.64
N ARG A 80 13.52 14.39 5.81
CA ARG A 80 14.17 14.94 7.00
C ARG A 80 15.64 14.53 7.05
N GLU A 81 16.53 15.51 6.90
CA GLU A 81 17.98 15.28 7.04
C GLU A 81 18.36 14.62 8.38
N PRO A 82 19.15 13.52 8.37
CA PRO A 82 19.58 12.85 9.60
C PRO A 82 20.50 13.72 10.47
N GLN A 83 20.01 14.19 11.62
CA GLN A 83 20.75 15.08 12.51
C GLN A 83 21.59 14.30 13.53
N SER A 84 20.96 13.33 14.22
CA SER A 84 21.60 12.55 15.27
C SER A 84 22.31 11.29 14.75
N ARG A 85 23.15 10.66 15.58
CA ARG A 85 23.69 9.32 15.26
C ARG A 85 22.57 8.29 15.09
N GLY A 86 21.51 8.41 15.90
CA GLY A 86 20.31 7.58 15.80
C GLY A 86 19.61 7.73 14.47
N ASP A 87 19.42 8.97 14.04
CA ASP A 87 18.77 9.28 12.76
C ASP A 87 19.55 8.66 11.61
N ARG A 88 20.88 8.77 11.64
CA ARG A 88 21.75 8.16 10.61
C ARG A 88 21.66 6.65 10.59
N ILE A 89 21.52 6.00 11.75
CA ILE A 89 21.32 4.54 11.84
C ILE A 89 19.94 4.17 11.29
N ALA A 90 18.88 4.88 11.71
CA ALA A 90 17.52 4.67 11.24
C ALA A 90 17.40 4.82 9.72
N PHE A 91 17.94 5.92 9.18
CA PHE A 91 17.94 6.20 7.75
C PHE A 91 18.68 5.13 6.94
N LYS A 92 19.90 4.76 7.35
CA LYS A 92 20.65 3.68 6.70
C LYS A 92 19.94 2.33 6.79
N GLY A 93 19.26 2.07 7.91
CA GLY A 93 18.42 0.90 8.09
C GLY A 93 17.32 0.83 7.04
N ILE A 94 16.58 1.92 6.83
CA ILE A 94 15.54 2.01 5.80
C ILE A 94 16.13 1.88 4.39
N GLN A 95 17.24 2.55 4.09
CA GLN A 95 17.91 2.42 2.79
C GLN A 95 18.31 0.97 2.49
N LEU A 96 18.81 0.23 3.50
CA LEU A 96 19.18 -1.17 3.35
C LEU A 96 17.96 -2.07 3.13
N VAL A 97 16.92 -1.91 3.95
CA VAL A 97 15.70 -2.74 3.85
C VAL A 97 14.97 -2.46 2.54
N ARG A 98 14.74 -1.19 2.21
CA ARG A 98 14.11 -0.77 0.94
C ARG A 98 14.92 -1.21 -0.26
N GLY A 99 16.24 -0.98 -0.27
CA GLY A 99 17.11 -1.39 -1.37
C GLY A 99 17.06 -2.90 -1.62
N SER A 100 17.05 -3.68 -0.53
CA SER A 100 16.97 -5.14 -0.59
C SER A 100 15.60 -5.60 -1.10
N PHE A 101 14.52 -5.01 -0.60
CA PHE A 101 13.15 -5.30 -1.03
C PHE A 101 12.94 -4.95 -2.50
N ASP A 102 13.31 -3.74 -2.92
CA ASP A 102 13.19 -3.27 -4.29
C ASP A 102 13.97 -4.17 -5.26
N PHE A 103 15.17 -4.60 -4.86
CA PHE A 103 15.96 -5.55 -5.64
C PHE A 103 15.24 -6.89 -5.81
N VAL A 104 14.67 -7.45 -4.74
CA VAL A 104 13.97 -8.76 -4.77
C VAL A 104 12.66 -8.68 -5.58
N THR A 105 11.86 -7.63 -5.38
CA THR A 105 10.57 -7.47 -6.06
C THR A 105 10.68 -6.94 -7.48
N GLY A 106 11.86 -6.46 -7.87
CA GLY A 106 12.07 -5.84 -9.18
C GLY A 106 11.31 -4.52 -9.29
N TYR A 107 11.43 -3.67 -8.26
CA TYR A 107 10.99 -2.29 -8.28
C TYR A 107 12.20 -1.37 -8.52
N LYS A 108 12.01 -0.30 -9.29
CA LYS A 108 13.00 0.76 -9.43
C LYS A 108 12.31 2.11 -9.49
N LYS A 109 12.71 3.02 -8.61
CA LYS A 109 12.22 4.41 -8.62
C LYS A 109 12.79 5.15 -9.84
N PRO A 110 11.96 5.84 -10.65
CA PRO A 110 12.44 6.69 -11.73
C PRO A 110 13.21 7.88 -11.16
N ARG A 111 14.30 8.27 -11.85
CA ARG A 111 15.17 9.39 -11.43
C ARG A 111 14.88 10.70 -12.14
N ASN A 112 14.19 10.64 -13.27
CA ASN A 112 13.86 11.78 -14.11
C ASN A 112 12.60 11.46 -14.93
N GLU A 113 12.01 12.50 -15.53
CA GLU A 113 10.78 12.39 -16.33
C GLU A 113 10.89 11.37 -17.48
N LYS A 114 12.07 11.22 -18.09
CA LYS A 114 12.30 10.24 -19.17
C LYS A 114 12.22 8.80 -18.67
N GLU A 115 12.82 8.52 -17.51
CA GLU A 115 12.71 7.21 -16.86
C GLU A 115 11.27 6.95 -16.40
N GLU A 116 10.59 7.99 -15.95
CA GLU A 116 9.19 7.93 -15.54
C GLU A 116 8.25 7.66 -16.71
N GLU A 117 8.53 8.15 -17.92
CA GLU A 117 7.68 7.93 -19.10
C GLU A 117 7.89 6.56 -19.75
N HIS A 118 9.14 6.16 -19.98
CA HIS A 118 9.46 4.96 -20.78
C HIS A 118 10.54 4.05 -20.19
N GLY A 119 11.14 4.41 -19.06
CA GLY A 119 12.44 3.87 -18.63
C GLY A 119 12.51 2.38 -18.32
N PHE A 120 11.38 1.72 -18.06
CA PHE A 120 11.39 0.33 -17.58
C PHE A 120 10.56 -0.65 -18.40
N LYS A 121 9.89 -0.21 -19.47
CA LYS A 121 9.01 -1.06 -20.29
C LYS A 121 9.77 -2.28 -20.85
N GLY A 122 9.22 -3.48 -20.70
CA GLY A 122 9.82 -4.73 -21.12
C GLY A 122 10.99 -5.22 -20.25
N THR A 123 11.31 -4.52 -19.16
CA THR A 123 12.37 -4.92 -18.22
C THR A 123 11.78 -5.55 -16.97
N ARG A 124 12.64 -6.19 -16.16
CA ARG A 124 12.23 -6.68 -14.83
C ARG A 124 11.73 -5.58 -13.88
N TYR A 125 11.97 -4.31 -14.20
CA TYR A 125 11.59 -3.14 -13.39
C TYR A 125 10.29 -2.49 -13.85
N GLU A 126 9.68 -2.97 -14.94
CA GLU A 126 8.35 -2.51 -15.35
C GLU A 126 7.36 -2.81 -14.22
N MET A 127 6.60 -1.80 -13.82
CA MET A 127 5.56 -1.91 -12.82
C MET A 127 4.23 -2.13 -13.51
N THR A 128 3.66 -3.31 -13.26
CA THR A 128 2.31 -3.68 -13.69
C THR A 128 1.37 -3.66 -12.50
N GLU A 129 0.07 -3.63 -12.73
CA GLU A 129 -0.98 -3.65 -11.71
C GLU A 129 -0.79 -4.82 -10.71
N PRO A 130 -0.53 -6.08 -11.16
CA PRO A 130 -0.12 -7.19 -10.29
C PRO A 130 1.08 -6.89 -9.38
N LYS A 131 2.11 -6.22 -9.91
CA LYS A 131 3.32 -5.90 -9.16
C LYS A 131 3.08 -4.78 -8.15
N TRP A 132 2.28 -3.77 -8.52
CA TRP A 132 1.86 -2.71 -7.61
C TRP A 132 1.09 -3.28 -6.42
N LEU A 133 0.07 -4.12 -6.68
CA LEU A 133 -0.66 -4.78 -5.59
C LEU A 133 0.24 -5.69 -4.75
N THR A 134 1.17 -6.42 -5.37
CA THR A 134 2.15 -7.22 -4.61
C THR A 134 2.99 -6.36 -3.68
N ARG A 135 3.44 -5.20 -4.16
CA ARG A 135 4.24 -4.26 -3.37
C ARG A 135 3.43 -3.67 -2.21
N CYS A 136 2.25 -3.10 -2.50
CA CYS A 136 1.38 -2.50 -1.48
C CYS A 136 0.99 -3.54 -0.43
N ILE A 137 0.37 -4.66 -0.82
CA ILE A 137 -0.05 -5.73 0.12
C ILE A 137 1.12 -6.19 1.00
N PHE A 138 2.32 -6.35 0.45
CA PHE A 138 3.46 -6.77 1.23
C PHE A 138 3.90 -5.70 2.23
N LEU A 139 4.04 -4.45 1.80
CA LEU A 139 4.51 -3.37 2.67
C LEU A 139 3.48 -3.03 3.75
N GLU A 140 2.19 -2.92 3.40
CA GLU A 140 1.10 -2.67 4.35
C GLU A 140 0.97 -3.78 5.40
N SER A 141 1.30 -5.02 5.04
CA SER A 141 1.32 -6.13 6.00
C SER A 141 2.40 -5.99 7.08
N ILE A 142 3.42 -5.17 6.86
CA ILE A 142 4.50 -4.91 7.80
C ILE A 142 4.32 -3.54 8.47
N ALA A 143 3.78 -2.56 7.76
CA ALA A 143 3.61 -1.18 8.23
C ALA A 143 2.64 -1.05 9.42
N GLY A 144 1.66 -1.96 9.56
CA GLY A 144 0.80 -2.00 10.75
C GLY A 144 1.46 -2.54 12.04
N VAL A 145 2.70 -3.03 11.99
CA VAL A 145 3.40 -3.64 13.14
C VAL A 145 4.01 -2.61 14.11
N PRO A 146 4.77 -1.59 13.66
CA PRO A 146 5.44 -0.64 14.54
C PRO A 146 4.52 0.08 15.53
N GLY A 147 3.43 0.66 15.06
CA GLY A 147 2.45 1.36 15.89
C GLY A 147 1.88 0.45 16.99
N MET A 148 1.51 -0.79 16.63
CA MET A 148 0.96 -1.77 17.56
C MET A 148 1.98 -2.19 18.64
N VAL A 149 3.23 -2.46 18.24
CA VAL A 149 4.30 -2.84 19.17
C VAL A 149 4.64 -1.68 20.12
N ALA A 150 4.75 -0.46 19.58
CA ALA A 150 5.01 0.74 20.36
C ALA A 150 3.87 0.99 21.37
N ALA A 151 2.61 0.94 20.92
CA ALA A 151 1.44 1.08 21.76
C ALA A 151 1.41 0.01 22.87
N PHE A 152 1.68 -1.25 22.54
CA PHE A 152 1.72 -2.35 23.51
C PHE A 152 2.77 -2.13 24.61
N ILE A 153 4.00 -1.77 24.23
CA ILE A 153 5.08 -1.52 25.19
C ILE A 153 4.74 -0.33 26.11
N ARG A 154 4.22 0.76 25.53
CA ARG A 154 3.80 1.95 26.27
C ARG A 154 2.61 1.68 27.18
N HIS A 155 1.65 0.88 26.73
CA HIS A 155 0.52 0.41 27.52
C HIS A 155 1.00 -0.34 28.77
N LEU A 156 1.85 -1.35 28.60
CA LEU A 156 2.44 -2.07 29.74
C LEU A 156 3.25 -1.13 30.65
N HIS A 157 3.87 -0.08 30.12
CA HIS A 157 4.64 0.89 30.90
C HIS A 157 3.73 1.77 31.76
N SER A 158 2.63 2.25 31.19
CA SER A 158 1.58 2.98 31.90
C SER A 158 0.99 2.15 33.04
N LEU A 159 0.67 0.88 32.78
CA LEU A 159 0.14 -0.04 33.79
C LEU A 159 1.14 -0.32 34.91
N ARG A 160 2.36 -0.76 34.59
CA ARG A 160 3.33 -1.17 35.63
C ARG A 160 3.84 -0.01 36.48
N LEU A 161 3.81 1.22 35.98
CA LEU A 161 4.19 2.41 36.73
C LEU A 161 3.00 3.16 37.32
N LEU A 162 1.76 2.74 37.03
CA LEU A 162 0.52 3.40 37.47
C LEU A 162 0.49 4.89 37.09
N ARG A 163 0.87 5.20 35.85
CA ARG A 163 1.00 6.58 35.32
C ARG A 163 0.21 6.77 34.03
N ARG A 164 -0.26 7.99 33.79
CA ARG A 164 -0.82 8.38 32.50
C ARG A 164 0.26 8.32 31.42
N ASP A 165 -0.11 7.83 30.24
CA ASP A 165 0.78 7.72 29.07
C ASP A 165 0.99 9.05 28.31
N LYS A 166 0.16 10.05 28.61
CA LYS A 166 0.15 11.38 27.96
C LYS A 166 -0.23 11.33 26.48
N ALA A 167 -1.22 10.48 26.17
CA ALA A 167 -1.91 10.36 24.90
C ALA A 167 -1.08 9.81 23.72
N TRP A 168 -0.04 9.01 23.97
CA TRP A 168 0.74 8.38 22.91
C TRP A 168 0.10 7.08 22.40
N ILE A 169 -0.40 6.23 23.30
CA ILE A 169 -0.96 4.90 22.98
C ILE A 169 -2.07 5.01 21.93
N GLU A 170 -2.98 5.98 22.07
CA GLU A 170 -4.11 6.16 21.16
C GLU A 170 -3.66 6.40 19.72
N THR A 171 -2.79 7.39 19.49
CA THR A 171 -2.24 7.68 18.15
C THR A 171 -1.48 6.50 17.56
N LEU A 172 -0.76 5.73 18.37
CA LEU A 172 0.00 4.58 17.87
C LEU A 172 -0.90 3.38 17.52
N LEU A 173 -2.02 3.22 18.23
CA LEU A 173 -3.04 2.23 17.88
C LEU A 173 -3.84 2.66 16.65
N ASP A 174 -4.13 3.96 16.52
CA ASP A 174 -4.79 4.55 15.36
C ASP A 174 -3.94 4.35 14.09
N GLU A 175 -2.65 4.70 14.13
CA GLU A 175 -1.69 4.42 13.04
C GLU A 175 -1.70 2.93 12.64
N ALA A 176 -1.53 2.01 13.60
CA ALA A 176 -1.57 0.58 13.30
C ALA A 176 -2.92 0.09 12.76
N TYR A 177 -4.03 0.73 13.15
CA TYR A 177 -5.35 0.45 12.62
C TYR A 177 -5.46 0.95 11.18
N ASN A 178 -5.01 2.16 10.91
CA ASN A 178 -5.02 2.80 9.59
C ASN A 178 -4.25 1.97 8.55
N GLU A 179 -3.01 1.60 8.86
CA GLU A 179 -2.16 0.72 8.03
C GLU A 179 -2.84 -0.63 7.72
N ARG A 180 -3.55 -1.20 8.71
CA ARG A 180 -4.33 -2.42 8.50
C ARG A 180 -5.51 -2.18 7.55
N MET A 181 -6.15 -1.02 7.57
CA MET A 181 -7.21 -0.67 6.63
C MET A 181 -6.69 -0.52 5.20
N HIS A 182 -5.45 -0.06 5.02
CA HIS A 182 -4.77 -0.07 3.71
C HIS A 182 -4.59 -1.50 3.21
N LEU A 183 -4.01 -2.38 4.04
CA LEU A 183 -3.84 -3.80 3.72
C LEU A 183 -5.17 -4.47 3.34
N LEU A 184 -6.20 -4.29 4.16
CA LEU A 184 -7.53 -4.88 3.94
C LEU A 184 -8.22 -4.29 2.70
N THR A 185 -7.90 -3.06 2.32
CA THR A 185 -8.33 -2.50 1.04
C THR A 185 -7.63 -3.18 -0.13
N PHE A 186 -6.29 -3.28 -0.12
CA PHE A 186 -5.56 -3.88 -1.22
C PHE A 186 -5.82 -5.38 -1.38
N ILE A 187 -6.06 -6.13 -0.29
CA ILE A 187 -6.35 -7.57 -0.37
C ILE A 187 -7.70 -7.86 -1.06
N LYS A 188 -8.61 -6.89 -1.09
CA LYS A 188 -9.88 -6.99 -1.86
C LYS A 188 -9.67 -6.78 -3.36
N LEU A 189 -8.55 -6.18 -3.74
CA LEU A 189 -8.19 -5.95 -5.14
C LEU A 189 -7.21 -7.00 -5.67
N GLY A 190 -6.36 -7.55 -4.79
CA GLY A 190 -5.29 -8.47 -5.16
C GLY A 190 -5.24 -9.73 -4.32
N ARG A 191 -5.09 -10.88 -4.99
CA ARG A 191 -4.85 -12.17 -4.36
C ARG A 191 -3.35 -12.53 -4.41
N PRO A 192 -2.59 -12.38 -3.32
CA PRO A 192 -1.18 -12.73 -3.28
C PRO A 192 -0.99 -14.26 -3.42
N SER A 193 0.11 -14.66 -4.06
CA SER A 193 0.49 -16.06 -4.17
C SER A 193 0.75 -16.68 -2.79
N TRP A 194 0.62 -18.01 -2.67
CA TRP A 194 0.90 -18.70 -1.41
C TRP A 194 2.33 -18.43 -0.92
N PHE A 195 3.30 -18.31 -1.84
CA PHE A 195 4.68 -18.00 -1.51
C PHE A 195 4.84 -16.58 -0.97
N THR A 196 4.21 -15.57 -1.59
CA THR A 196 4.17 -14.20 -1.04
C THR A 196 3.60 -14.19 0.37
N ARG A 197 2.50 -14.93 0.62
CA ARG A 197 1.87 -15.03 1.95
C ARG A 197 2.79 -15.68 2.99
N SER A 198 3.54 -16.72 2.61
CA SER A 198 4.52 -17.34 3.50
C SER A 198 5.66 -16.38 3.87
N ILE A 199 6.14 -15.58 2.91
CA ILE A 199 7.17 -14.57 3.19
C ILE A 199 6.62 -13.50 4.14
N ILE A 200 5.39 -13.02 3.93
CA ILE A 200 4.74 -12.06 4.85
C ILE A 200 4.70 -12.63 6.27
N TYR A 201 4.25 -13.87 6.43
CA TYR A 201 4.17 -14.52 7.74
C TYR A 201 5.54 -14.58 8.46
N ILE A 202 6.58 -15.02 7.75
CA ILE A 202 7.95 -15.09 8.29
C ILE A 202 8.48 -13.68 8.57
N GLY A 203 8.27 -12.76 7.64
CA GLY A 203 8.71 -11.37 7.72
C GLY A 203 8.12 -10.66 8.93
N GLN A 204 6.82 -10.80 9.18
CA GLN A 204 6.16 -10.30 10.39
C GLN A 204 6.75 -10.92 11.65
N GLY A 205 6.97 -12.24 11.66
CA GLY A 205 7.59 -12.92 12.80
C GLY A 205 8.97 -12.36 13.16
N VAL A 206 9.83 -12.13 12.15
CA VAL A 206 11.16 -11.55 12.37
C VAL A 206 11.09 -10.06 12.73
N PHE A 207 10.35 -9.28 11.95
CA PHE A 207 10.29 -7.83 12.09
C PHE A 207 9.64 -7.40 13.40
N CYS A 208 8.52 -8.03 13.80
CA CYS A 208 7.84 -7.74 15.05
C CYS A 208 8.78 -7.91 16.26
N ASN A 209 9.47 -9.05 16.33
CA ASN A 209 10.40 -9.34 17.43
C ASN A 209 11.61 -8.39 17.43
N LEU A 210 12.19 -8.10 16.25
CA LEU A 210 13.30 -7.16 16.14
C LEU A 210 12.88 -5.75 16.56
N PHE A 211 11.76 -5.25 16.03
CA PHE A 211 11.25 -3.93 16.34
C PHE A 211 10.87 -3.80 17.82
N PHE A 212 10.26 -4.83 18.41
CA PHE A 212 9.98 -4.90 19.85
C PHE A 212 11.25 -4.71 20.68
N MET A 213 12.32 -5.46 20.38
CA MET A 213 13.59 -5.33 21.10
C MET A 213 14.24 -3.96 20.88
N CYS A 214 14.21 -3.43 19.67
CA CYS A 214 14.71 -2.09 19.37
C CYS A 214 13.93 -1.01 20.13
N TYR A 215 12.60 -1.12 20.23
CA TYR A 215 11.74 -0.15 20.89
C TYR A 215 11.97 -0.14 22.41
N LEU A 216 12.24 -1.30 23.02
CA LEU A 216 12.65 -1.39 24.42
C LEU A 216 13.97 -0.66 24.70
N ILE A 217 14.91 -0.70 23.75
CA ILE A 217 16.24 -0.10 23.89
C ILE A 217 16.19 1.41 23.61
N ASN A 218 15.62 1.80 22.47
CA ASN A 218 15.60 3.20 22.04
C ASN A 218 14.35 3.52 21.18
N PRO A 219 13.24 3.94 21.81
CA PRO A 219 12.00 4.25 21.10
C PRO A 219 12.15 5.44 20.13
N ARG A 220 13.05 6.39 20.40
CA ARG A 220 13.31 7.52 19.49
C ARG A 220 13.83 7.05 18.14
N TYR A 221 14.71 6.04 18.13
CA TYR A 221 15.27 5.50 16.90
C TYR A 221 14.21 4.73 16.11
N CYS A 222 13.33 4.01 16.80
CA CYS A 222 12.19 3.34 16.18
C CYS A 222 11.23 4.34 15.52
N HIS A 223 10.82 5.41 16.22
CA HIS A 223 9.99 6.45 15.60
C HIS A 223 10.68 7.11 14.42
N ARG A 224 11.98 7.40 14.51
CA ARG A 224 12.72 7.95 13.37
C ARG A 224 12.83 6.97 12.20
N PHE A 225 12.96 5.68 12.47
CA PHE A 225 12.95 4.62 11.45
C PHE A 225 11.61 4.57 10.73
N VAL A 226 10.49 4.59 11.47
CA VAL A 226 9.14 4.64 10.89
C VAL A 226 8.95 5.93 10.09
N GLY A 227 9.35 7.10 10.60
CA GLY A 227 9.28 8.36 9.85
C GLY A 227 10.00 8.29 8.48
N TYR A 228 11.16 7.62 8.40
CA TYR A 228 11.83 7.36 7.13
C TYR A 228 11.16 6.29 6.27
N LEU A 229 10.50 5.31 6.88
CA LEU A 229 9.66 4.34 6.16
C LEU A 229 8.52 5.07 5.44
N GLU A 230 7.86 6.01 6.11
CA GLU A 230 6.73 6.73 5.55
C GLU A 230 7.12 7.79 4.52
N GLU A 231 8.32 8.38 4.63
CA GLU A 231 8.90 9.15 3.50
C GLU A 231 8.96 8.32 2.22
N GLU A 232 9.37 7.06 2.37
CA GLU A 232 9.52 6.13 1.28
C GLU A 232 8.17 5.57 0.79
N ALA A 233 7.15 5.48 1.66
CA ALA A 233 5.77 5.17 1.33
C ALA A 233 5.11 6.29 0.52
N VAL A 234 5.19 7.55 0.99
CA VAL A 234 4.71 8.73 0.25
C VAL A 234 5.38 8.81 -1.13
N SER A 235 6.68 8.52 -1.22
CA SER A 235 7.38 8.45 -2.50
C SER A 235 6.87 7.33 -3.40
N THR A 236 6.54 6.16 -2.86
CA THR A 236 6.03 5.02 -3.62
C THR A 236 4.61 5.30 -4.15
N TYR A 237 3.72 5.85 -3.32
CA TYR A 237 2.37 6.20 -3.75
C TYR A 237 2.34 7.39 -4.73
N THR A 238 3.26 8.34 -4.60
CA THR A 238 3.41 9.40 -5.60
C THR A 238 3.81 8.83 -6.97
N HIS A 239 4.72 7.86 -7.01
CA HIS A 239 5.08 7.19 -8.26
C HIS A 239 3.90 6.41 -8.86
N LEU A 240 3.13 5.69 -8.04
CA LEU A 240 1.91 5.01 -8.49
C LEU A 240 0.89 6.00 -9.07
N LEU A 241 0.64 7.14 -8.40
CA LEU A 241 -0.25 8.18 -8.91
C LEU A 241 0.21 8.75 -10.25
N ASN A 242 1.52 8.90 -10.45
CA ASN A 242 2.05 9.36 -11.73
C ASN A 242 1.82 8.33 -12.84
N GLU A 243 2.02 7.03 -12.58
CA GLU A 243 1.73 5.98 -13.57
C GLU A 243 0.23 5.88 -13.90
N LEU A 244 -0.65 6.08 -12.91
CA LEU A 244 -2.10 6.18 -13.10
C LEU A 244 -2.44 7.37 -14.00
N LYS A 245 -1.90 8.57 -13.71
CA LYS A 245 -2.12 9.78 -14.54
C LYS A 245 -1.63 9.63 -15.97
N MET A 246 -0.58 8.85 -16.19
CA MET A 246 -0.05 8.53 -17.52
C MET A 246 -0.84 7.44 -18.26
N GLY A 247 -1.87 6.85 -17.66
CA GLY A 247 -2.69 5.79 -18.27
C GLY A 247 -1.92 4.48 -18.50
N LYS A 248 -0.89 4.22 -17.70
CA LYS A 248 -0.06 3.00 -17.81
C LYS A 248 -0.72 1.78 -17.19
N LEU A 249 -1.65 2.00 -16.26
CA LEU A 249 -2.25 0.98 -15.40
C LEU A 249 -3.75 0.84 -15.70
N LYS A 250 -4.07 0.43 -16.93
CA LYS A 250 -5.44 0.41 -17.48
C LYS A 250 -6.40 -0.50 -16.72
N GLU A 251 -5.89 -1.53 -16.04
CA GLU A 251 -6.76 -2.39 -15.24
C GLU A 251 -7.30 -1.65 -14.00
N PHE A 252 -6.57 -0.65 -13.49
CA PHE A 252 -7.03 0.18 -12.37
C PHE A 252 -8.02 1.28 -12.77
N ASP A 253 -8.02 1.73 -14.03
CA ASP A 253 -8.97 2.75 -14.50
C ASP A 253 -10.43 2.29 -14.42
N ASN A 254 -10.66 0.98 -14.53
CA ASN A 254 -12.00 0.38 -14.59
C ASN A 254 -12.38 -0.33 -13.28
N ILE A 255 -11.56 -0.22 -12.23
CA ILE A 255 -11.77 -0.95 -10.99
C ILE A 255 -12.74 -0.20 -10.09
N GLN A 256 -13.78 -0.90 -9.62
CA GLN A 256 -14.59 -0.38 -8.53
C GLN A 256 -13.84 -0.57 -7.21
N ILE A 257 -13.64 0.52 -6.46
CA ILE A 257 -12.98 0.44 -5.16
C ILE A 257 -13.81 -0.40 -4.16
N PRO A 258 -13.17 -1.14 -3.24
CA PRO A 258 -13.88 -2.01 -2.32
C PRO A 258 -14.72 -1.23 -1.30
N ALA A 259 -15.80 -1.84 -0.79
CA ALA A 259 -16.71 -1.19 0.16
C ALA A 259 -16.02 -0.68 1.44
N ILE A 260 -15.03 -1.43 1.93
CA ILE A 260 -14.22 -1.05 3.10
C ILE A 260 -13.55 0.32 2.91
N SER A 261 -13.25 0.73 1.67
CA SER A 261 -12.59 2.00 1.40
C SER A 261 -13.49 3.19 1.73
N TRP A 262 -14.67 3.28 1.12
CA TRP A 262 -15.59 4.40 1.37
C TRP A 262 -16.35 4.31 2.70
N GLN A 263 -16.25 3.19 3.40
CA GLN A 263 -16.71 3.08 4.79
C GLN A 263 -15.68 3.60 5.79
N TYR A 264 -14.39 3.56 5.43
CA TYR A 264 -13.30 4.02 6.28
C TYR A 264 -12.91 5.48 5.99
N TRP A 265 -12.64 5.81 4.72
CA TRP A 265 -12.35 7.18 4.28
C TRP A 265 -13.66 7.90 3.93
N PRO A 266 -14.10 8.89 4.73
CA PRO A 266 -15.42 9.49 4.61
C PRO A 266 -15.63 10.34 3.34
N GLU A 267 -14.56 10.69 2.62
CA GLU A 267 -14.63 11.44 1.37
C GLU A 267 -14.76 10.56 0.13
N LEU A 268 -14.59 9.25 0.29
CA LEU A 268 -14.79 8.30 -0.79
C LEU A 268 -16.25 7.85 -0.81
N ASP A 269 -16.71 7.50 -2.01
CA ASP A 269 -18.02 6.91 -2.27
C ASP A 269 -17.88 5.73 -3.24
N GLU A 270 -19.00 5.08 -3.56
CA GLU A 270 -19.03 3.93 -4.48
C GLU A 270 -18.56 4.27 -5.91
N LYS A 271 -18.52 5.56 -6.27
CA LYS A 271 -18.12 6.06 -7.60
C LYS A 271 -16.68 6.57 -7.63
N SER A 272 -16.02 6.62 -6.48
CA SER A 272 -14.66 7.10 -6.35
C SER A 272 -13.69 6.16 -7.07
N THR A 273 -12.68 6.76 -7.70
CA THR A 273 -11.73 6.03 -8.54
C THR A 273 -10.62 5.41 -7.69
N PHE A 274 -9.85 4.49 -8.29
CA PHE A 274 -8.63 3.99 -7.66
C PHE A 274 -7.62 5.13 -7.38
N THR A 275 -7.56 6.15 -8.24
CA THR A 275 -6.74 7.34 -8.02
C THR A 275 -7.15 8.09 -6.75
N ASP A 276 -8.45 8.26 -6.52
CA ASP A 276 -8.97 8.91 -5.30
C ASP A 276 -8.58 8.13 -4.06
N LEU A 277 -8.68 6.80 -4.11
CA LEU A 277 -8.23 5.92 -3.02
C LEU A 277 -6.74 6.09 -2.73
N ILE A 278 -5.89 6.03 -3.75
CA ILE A 278 -4.43 6.18 -3.57
C ILE A 278 -4.06 7.57 -3.06
N LEU A 279 -4.81 8.62 -3.42
CA LEU A 279 -4.63 9.96 -2.85
C LEU A 279 -4.87 9.99 -1.34
N ARG A 280 -5.84 9.23 -0.81
CA ARG A 280 -6.12 9.15 0.63
C ARG A 280 -5.08 8.34 1.37
N ILE A 281 -4.73 7.17 0.84
CA ILE A 281 -3.66 6.34 1.38
C ILE A 281 -2.34 7.13 1.46
N ARG A 282 -1.94 7.80 0.37
CA ARG A 282 -0.73 8.66 0.37
C ARG A 282 -0.77 9.77 1.43
N ALA A 283 -1.96 10.32 1.69
CA ALA A 283 -2.13 11.36 2.68
C ALA A 283 -2.02 10.82 4.11
N ASP A 284 -2.53 9.61 4.37
CA ASP A 284 -2.31 8.89 5.62
C ASP A 284 -0.81 8.67 5.85
N GLU A 285 -0.06 8.19 4.85
CA GLU A 285 1.39 8.01 4.98
C GLU A 285 2.13 9.32 5.27
N ALA A 286 1.69 10.41 4.63
CA ALA A 286 2.27 11.72 4.90
C ALA A 286 2.00 12.15 6.34
N LYS A 287 0.85 11.76 6.90
CA LYS A 287 0.53 12.02 8.29
C LYS A 287 1.36 11.15 9.24
N HIS A 288 1.47 9.85 8.99
CA HIS A 288 2.31 8.94 9.76
C HIS A 288 3.79 9.38 9.75
N ARG A 289 4.28 9.86 8.59
CA ARG A 289 5.60 10.50 8.44
C ARG A 289 5.78 11.66 9.40
N GLU A 290 4.86 12.62 9.39
CA GLU A 290 4.90 13.81 10.26
C GLU A 290 4.87 13.40 11.73
N VAL A 291 3.94 12.52 12.10
CA VAL A 291 3.75 12.05 13.48
C VAL A 291 5.03 11.37 13.97
N ASN A 292 5.53 10.37 13.27
CA ASN A 292 6.70 9.61 13.73
C ASN A 292 7.99 10.44 13.78
N HIS A 293 8.23 11.34 12.81
CA HIS A 293 9.36 12.28 12.91
C HIS A 293 9.24 13.20 14.12
N THR A 294 8.04 13.67 14.42
CA THR A 294 7.75 14.49 15.61
C THR A 294 7.96 13.69 16.89
N LEU A 295 7.39 12.49 17.01
CA LEU A 295 7.52 11.62 18.18
C LEU A 295 8.98 11.25 18.47
N ALA A 296 9.82 11.13 17.45
CA ALA A 296 11.27 10.94 17.61
C ALA A 296 11.97 12.13 18.29
N ASN A 297 11.47 13.36 18.07
CA ASN A 297 12.01 14.58 18.66
C ASN A 297 11.62 14.75 20.14
N LEU A 298 10.48 14.18 20.57
CA LEU A 298 9.93 14.35 21.91
C LEU A 298 10.66 13.53 22.99
N ASN A 299 10.64 14.06 24.21
CA ASN A 299 11.03 13.34 25.41
C ASN A 299 9.95 12.33 25.80
N GLN A 300 10.22 11.07 25.50
CA GLN A 300 9.35 9.90 25.73
C GLN A 300 8.81 9.75 27.17
N LYS A 301 9.49 10.32 28.18
CA LYS A 301 9.06 10.28 29.60
C LYS A 301 8.26 11.52 30.01
N GLY A 302 8.63 12.68 29.46
CA GLY A 302 8.20 14.00 29.93
C GLY A 302 7.08 14.60 29.10
N ASP A 303 7.16 14.46 27.79
CA ASP A 303 6.34 15.24 26.87
C ASP A 303 5.02 14.53 26.56
N ARG A 304 3.96 15.30 26.38
CA ARG A 304 2.69 14.81 25.85
C ARG A 304 2.77 14.55 24.36
N ASN A 305 1.84 13.75 23.84
CA ASN A 305 1.62 13.66 22.41
C ASN A 305 0.87 14.93 21.91
N PRO A 306 1.47 15.72 21.00
CA PRO A 306 0.88 16.96 20.52
C PRO A 306 -0.31 16.77 19.56
N PHE A 307 -0.44 15.59 18.93
CA PHE A 307 -1.51 15.29 17.98
C PHE A 307 -2.82 14.95 18.71
N ALA A 308 -2.76 14.07 19.71
CA ALA A 308 -3.94 13.59 20.43
C ALA A 308 -4.47 14.59 21.48
N LEU A 309 -3.59 15.35 22.15
CA LEU A 309 -4.01 16.28 23.20
C LEU A 309 -3.89 17.73 22.72
N GLN A 310 -4.94 18.34 22.18
CA GLN A 310 -4.85 19.73 21.70
C GLN A 310 -4.84 20.72 22.88
N ILE A 311 -3.95 21.72 22.84
CA ILE A 311 -3.96 22.85 23.79
C ILE A 311 -4.81 23.96 23.18
N LYS A 312 -5.80 24.44 23.95
CA LYS A 312 -6.68 25.54 23.55
C LYS A 312 -5.97 26.90 23.71
N ASP A 313 -6.40 27.88 22.94
CA ASP A 313 -6.04 29.30 23.11
C ASP A 313 -4.53 29.59 23.00
N THR A 314 -3.91 29.11 21.91
CA THR A 314 -2.50 29.40 21.61
C THR A 314 -2.36 30.15 20.29
N ASP A 315 -1.62 31.27 20.29
CA ASP A 315 -1.32 32.03 19.06
C ASP A 315 -0.34 31.29 18.12
N LYS A 316 0.38 30.28 18.65
CA LYS A 316 1.34 29.48 17.88
C LYS A 316 0.63 28.34 17.16
N LYS A 317 0.97 28.13 15.89
CA LYS A 317 0.52 26.97 15.11
C LYS A 317 0.99 25.68 15.80
N GLN A 318 0.10 24.72 15.99
CA GLN A 318 0.37 23.41 16.60
C GLN A 318 -0.09 22.30 15.64
N PRO A 319 0.48 21.08 15.76
CA PRO A 319 0.05 19.96 14.93
C PRO A 319 -1.38 19.52 15.28
N THR A 320 -2.16 19.21 14.25
CA THR A 320 -3.51 18.65 14.38
C THR A 320 -3.55 17.22 13.86
N ASN A 321 -4.71 16.54 13.87
CA ASN A 321 -4.88 15.24 13.21
C ASN A 321 -5.08 15.37 11.69
N GLY A 322 -5.37 16.56 11.19
CA GLY A 322 -5.57 16.84 9.76
C GLY A 322 -4.28 17.20 9.01
N LEU A 323 -4.45 17.76 7.81
CA LEU A 323 -3.36 18.16 6.91
C LEU A 323 -3.12 19.67 6.85
N GLU A 324 -3.97 20.49 7.47
CA GLU A 324 -3.93 21.96 7.44
C GLU A 324 -2.64 22.55 8.05
N THR A 325 -2.06 21.83 9.01
CA THR A 325 -0.79 22.19 9.65
C THR A 325 0.35 21.23 9.31
N HIS A 326 0.18 20.37 8.31
CA HIS A 326 1.13 19.31 8.01
C HIS A 326 2.56 19.84 7.79
N LYS A 327 3.52 19.18 8.44
CA LYS A 327 4.96 19.39 8.27
C LYS A 327 5.64 18.04 8.02
N GLY A 328 5.95 17.71 6.77
CA GLY A 328 6.45 16.38 6.40
C GLY A 328 7.80 16.01 7.03
N THR A 329 8.61 16.99 7.42
CA THR A 329 9.85 16.76 8.18
C THR A 329 9.64 16.61 9.69
N GLY A 330 8.39 16.60 10.15
CA GLY A 330 8.02 16.57 11.56
C GLY A 330 8.24 17.90 12.28
N TRP A 331 7.59 18.05 13.42
CA TRP A 331 7.72 19.22 14.29
C TRP A 331 8.94 19.08 15.18
N ASP A 332 9.74 20.15 15.25
CA ASP A 332 10.85 20.21 16.20
C ASP A 332 10.30 20.48 17.59
N ARG A 333 10.96 19.93 18.61
CA ARG A 333 10.46 19.96 19.99
C ARG A 333 10.26 21.40 20.51
N ASP A 334 11.11 22.33 20.07
CA ASP A 334 11.08 23.73 20.50
C ASP A 334 9.95 24.54 19.84
N ASP A 335 9.35 24.02 18.76
CA ASP A 335 8.17 24.60 18.09
C ASP A 335 6.86 24.19 18.80
N LEU A 336 6.92 23.22 19.71
CA LEU A 336 5.75 22.61 20.34
C LEU A 336 5.52 23.13 21.76
N ILE A 337 4.25 23.25 22.13
CA ILE A 337 3.83 23.55 23.50
C ILE A 337 3.52 22.21 24.16
N LEU A 338 4.37 21.72 25.07
CA LEU A 338 4.37 20.32 25.55
C LEU A 338 3.96 20.13 27.01
#